data_AF-A0A2M7RMB3-F1
#
_entry.id   AF-A0A2M7RMB3-F1
#
_cell.length_a   1.000
_cell.length_b   1.000
_cell.length_c   1.000
_cell.angle_alpha   90.00
_cell.angle_beta   90.00
_cell.angle_gamma   90.00
#
_symmetry.space_group_name_H-M   'P 1'
#
loop_
_entity.id
_entity.type
_entity.pdbx_description
1 polymer ?
#
loop_
_entity_poly.entity_id
_entity_poly.type
_entity_poly.pdbx_seq_one_letter_code
_entity_poly.pdbx_strand_id
1 'polypeptide(L)'
;MKKAKIMEPNESIFQDRDKEAKFWEENFDAAWKLAKPIKVKFAKNLSVTLNIRLDPKTLGRVRTRAAQNGLGPTQLIRVWIMEKLRSEGEFQTTRV
;
A
#
# COMPACT_ATOMS: atom_id res chain seq x y z
N MET A 1 -26.34 -14.97 15.60
CA MET A 1 -25.47 -13.90 16.14
C MET A 1 -25.28 -12.85 15.07
N LYS A 2 -25.73 -11.60 15.28
CA LYS A 2 -25.64 -10.53 14.27
C LYS A 2 -24.19 -10.04 14.20
N LYS A 3 -23.58 -10.07 13.01
CA LYS A 3 -22.22 -9.56 12.78
C LYS A 3 -22.23 -8.04 13.03
N ALA A 4 -21.37 -7.55 13.91
CA ALA A 4 -21.15 -6.12 14.08
C ALA A 4 -20.64 -5.55 12.75
N LYS A 5 -21.37 -4.59 12.20
CA LYS A 5 -20.96 -3.83 11.02
C LYS A 5 -19.68 -3.10 11.43
N ILE A 6 -18.55 -3.45 10.83
CA ILE A 6 -17.31 -2.68 10.99
C ILE A 6 -17.62 -1.32 10.38
N MET A 7 -17.90 -0.33 11.23
CA MET A 7 -18.01 1.06 10.81
C MET A 7 -16.61 1.47 10.35
N GLU A 8 -16.44 1.68 9.05
CA GLU A 8 -15.23 2.34 8.55
C GLU A 8 -15.16 3.74 9.18
N PRO A 9 -14.14 4.07 9.99
CA PRO A 9 -13.99 5.41 10.51
C PRO A 9 -13.31 6.24 9.42
N ASN A 10 -14.04 6.53 8.34
CA ASN A 10 -13.45 7.24 7.20
C ASN A 10 -14.12 8.59 6.91
N GLU A 11 -15.08 9.00 7.73
CA GLU A 11 -15.65 10.35 7.67
C GLU A 11 -15.38 11.06 9.00
N SER A 12 -14.64 12.17 8.92
CA SER A 12 -14.48 13.08 10.04
C SER A 12 -15.86 13.63 10.43
N ILE A 13 -16.13 13.74 11.73
CA ILE A 13 -17.34 14.41 12.22
C ILE A 13 -17.35 15.92 11.89
N PHE A 14 -16.19 16.45 11.48
CA PHE A 14 -16.03 17.83 11.07
C PHE A 14 -16.32 17.97 9.57
N GLN A 15 -17.23 18.89 9.23
CA GLN A 15 -17.53 19.25 7.84
C GLN A 15 -16.59 20.33 7.30
N ASP A 16 -15.76 20.93 8.16
CA ASP A 16 -14.88 22.05 7.88
C ASP A 16 -13.49 21.79 8.47
N ARG A 17 -12.48 21.84 7.59
CA ARG A 17 -11.09 21.49 7.91
C ARG A 17 -10.43 22.50 8.86
N ASP A 18 -10.77 23.77 8.78
CA ASP A 18 -10.15 24.79 9.64
C ASP A 18 -10.65 24.69 11.08
N LYS A 19 -11.92 24.30 11.23
CA LYS A 19 -12.52 24.01 12.55
C LYS A 19 -11.97 22.73 13.15
N GLU A 20 -11.74 21.71 12.33
CA GLU A 20 -11.10 20.46 12.74
C GLU A 20 -9.69 20.71 13.28
N ALA A 21 -8.86 21.49 12.55
CA ALA A 21 -7.51 21.82 12.97
C ALA A 21 -7.48 22.50 14.34
N LYS A 22 -8.29 23.56 14.53
CA LYS A 22 -8.38 24.28 15.81
C LYS A 22 -8.84 23.39 16.96
N PHE A 23 -9.85 22.55 16.71
CA PHE A 23 -10.33 21.61 17.72
C PHE A 23 -9.19 20.68 18.18
N TRP A 24 -8.44 20.11 17.25
CA TRP A 24 -7.34 19.21 17.60
C TRP A 24 -6.16 19.93 18.25
N GLU A 25 -5.83 21.15 17.85
CA GLU A 25 -4.81 21.97 18.52
C GLU A 25 -5.10 22.17 20.02
N GLU A 26 -6.37 22.39 20.36
CA GLU A 26 -6.79 22.63 21.75
C GLU A 26 -7.03 21.34 22.56
N ASN A 27 -7.50 20.27 21.90
CA ASN A 27 -8.04 19.10 22.59
C ASN A 27 -7.15 17.84 22.50
N PHE A 28 -6.03 17.90 21.76
CA PHE A 28 -5.16 16.73 21.53
C PHE A 28 -4.69 16.07 22.84
N ASP A 29 -4.19 16.86 23.80
CA ASP A 29 -3.63 16.32 25.05
C ASP A 29 -4.67 15.60 25.91
N ALA A 30 -5.90 16.11 25.94
CA ALA A 30 -7.00 15.49 26.66
C ALA A 30 -7.44 14.18 25.97
N ALA A 31 -7.55 14.20 24.64
CA ALA A 31 -7.87 13.03 23.84
C ALA A 31 -6.80 11.94 23.97
N TRP A 32 -5.51 12.32 23.95
CA TRP A 32 -4.39 11.40 24.04
C TRP A 32 -4.34 10.69 25.40
N LYS A 33 -4.62 11.39 26.50
CA LYS A 33 -4.68 10.79 27.85
C LYS A 33 -5.79 9.75 28.01
N LEU A 34 -6.89 9.91 27.27
CA LEU A 34 -8.03 8.98 27.29
C LEU A 34 -7.90 7.87 26.23
N ALA A 35 -6.96 8.00 25.30
CA ALA A 35 -6.77 7.05 24.22
C ALA A 35 -6.32 5.69 24.76
N LYS A 36 -6.94 4.62 24.25
CA LYS A 36 -6.51 3.25 24.54
C LYS A 36 -5.55 2.79 23.43
N PRO A 37 -4.40 2.21 23.78
CA PRO A 37 -3.48 1.67 22.78
C PRO A 37 -4.19 0.55 22.02
N ILE A 38 -4.27 0.68 20.71
CA ILE A 38 -4.73 -0.39 19.83
C ILE A 38 -3.53 -1.19 19.33
N LYS A 39 -3.61 -2.51 19.43
CA LYS A 39 -2.60 -3.38 18.83
C LYS A 39 -2.85 -3.42 17.33
N VAL A 40 -2.10 -2.61 16.59
CA VAL A 40 -2.13 -2.60 15.13
C VAL A 40 -1.70 -3.98 14.64
N LYS A 41 -2.62 -4.70 14.00
CA LYS A 41 -2.30 -5.92 13.26
C LYS A 41 -2.02 -5.48 11.83
N PHE A 42 -0.75 -5.37 11.47
CA PHE A 42 -0.37 -5.27 10.07
C PHE A 42 -0.85 -6.55 9.36
N ALA A 43 -1.47 -6.41 8.19
CA ALA A 43 -1.72 -7.55 7.34
C ALA A 43 -0.40 -8.31 7.12
N LYS A 44 -0.44 -9.65 7.15
CA LYS A 44 0.73 -10.47 6.78
C LYS A 44 1.26 -9.97 5.44
N ASN A 45 2.59 -9.88 5.28
CA ASN A 45 3.26 -9.42 4.06
C ASN A 45 2.49 -9.90 2.82
N LEU A 46 1.81 -8.98 2.13
CA LEU A 46 1.01 -9.26 0.94
C LEU A 46 1.90 -9.57 -0.28
N SER A 47 3.22 -9.53 -0.09
CA SER A 47 4.22 -9.80 -1.10
C SER A 47 4.99 -11.08 -0.79
N VAL A 48 5.05 -11.97 -1.78
CA VAL A 48 5.95 -13.13 -1.79
C VAL A 48 7.20 -12.75 -2.58
N THR A 49 8.38 -13.10 -2.06
CA THR A 49 9.67 -12.85 -2.73
C THR A 49 9.92 -13.90 -3.81
N LEU A 50 10.28 -13.44 -5.02
CA LEU A 50 10.73 -14.29 -6.12
C LEU A 50 12.20 -13.98 -6.44
N ASN A 51 13.08 -14.98 -6.32
CA ASN A 51 14.49 -14.86 -6.72
C ASN A 51 14.66 -15.36 -8.16
N ILE A 52 15.11 -14.49 -9.06
CA ILE A 52 15.33 -14.80 -10.48
C ILE A 52 16.83 -14.65 -10.78
N ARG A 53 17.42 -15.65 -11.43
CA ARG A 53 18.78 -15.55 -11.96
C ARG A 53 18.72 -14.94 -13.36
N LEU A 54 19.44 -13.83 -13.54
CA LEU A 54 19.64 -13.18 -14.82
C LEU A 54 21.14 -13.16 -15.13
N ASP A 55 21.51 -13.37 -16.38
CA ASP A 55 22.89 -13.17 -16.78
C ASP A 55 23.28 -11.68 -16.63
N PRO A 56 24.59 -11.37 -16.46
CA PRO A 56 25.04 -10.00 -16.21
C PRO A 56 24.64 -9.01 -17.31
N LYS A 57 24.61 -9.44 -18.58
CA LYS A 57 24.27 -8.58 -19.71
C LYS A 57 22.79 -8.22 -19.69
N THR A 58 21.92 -9.19 -19.40
CA THR A 58 20.48 -8.95 -19.24
C THR A 58 20.20 -8.04 -18.05
N LEU A 59 20.81 -8.28 -16.89
CA LEU A 59 20.64 -7.41 -15.72
C LEU A 59 21.12 -5.98 -15.99
N GLY A 60 22.22 -5.81 -16.73
CA GLY A 60 22.70 -4.51 -17.19
C GLY A 60 21.66 -3.76 -18.02
N ARG A 61 21.04 -4.45 -18.99
CA ARG A 61 19.97 -3.85 -19.82
C ARG A 61 18.76 -3.42 -18.99
N VAL A 62 18.34 -4.24 -18.04
CA VAL A 62 17.23 -3.91 -17.13
C VAL A 62 17.58 -2.66 -16.31
N ARG A 63 18.78 -2.57 -15.74
CA ARG A 63 19.22 -1.41 -14.95
C ARG A 63 19.20 -0.13 -15.77
N THR A 64 19.77 -0.15 -16.97
CA THR A 64 19.78 1.02 -17.87
C THR A 64 18.36 1.46 -18.22
N ARG A 65 17.49 0.51 -18.55
CA ARG A 65 16.10 0.82 -18.89
C ARG A 65 15.32 1.33 -17.68
N ALA A 66 15.56 0.79 -16.49
CA ALA A 66 14.88 1.23 -15.27
C ALA A 66 15.28 2.66 -14.91
N ALA A 67 16.59 2.98 -14.99
CA ALA A 67 17.11 4.33 -14.74
C ALA A 67 16.51 5.37 -15.70
N GLN A 68 16.38 5.06 -16.99
CA GLN A 68 15.74 5.94 -17.97
C GLN A 68 14.28 6.28 -17.64
N ASN A 69 13.60 5.43 -16.87
CA ASN A 69 12.19 5.62 -16.48
C ASN A 69 12.05 6.07 -15.02
N GLY A 70 13.14 6.38 -14.31
CA GLY A 70 13.11 6.73 -12.89
C GLY A 70 12.68 5.58 -11.96
N LEU A 71 12.87 4.33 -12.39
CA LEU A 71 12.45 3.13 -11.67
C LEU A 71 13.65 2.32 -11.16
N GLY A 72 13.44 1.56 -10.09
CA GLY A 72 14.37 0.50 -9.68
C GLY A 72 14.27 -0.73 -10.60
N PRO A 73 15.35 -1.54 -10.76
CA PRO A 73 15.34 -2.73 -11.63
C PRO A 73 14.23 -3.72 -11.28
N THR A 74 14.02 -3.98 -9.98
CA THR A 74 12.98 -4.88 -9.49
C THR A 74 11.57 -4.36 -9.81
N GLN A 75 11.38 -3.05 -9.74
CA GLN A 75 10.09 -2.42 -10.03
C GLN A 75 9.76 -2.51 -11.53
N LEU A 76 10.75 -2.27 -12.39
CA LEU A 76 10.58 -2.45 -13.83
C LEU A 76 10.22 -3.90 -14.19
N ILE A 77 10.96 -4.88 -13.64
CA ILE A 77 10.68 -6.30 -13.85
C ILE A 77 9.26 -6.65 -13.40
N ARG A 78 8.84 -6.16 -12.22
CA ARG A 78 7.48 -6.37 -11.70
C ARG A 78 6.43 -5.87 -12.69
N VAL A 79 6.58 -4.65 -13.21
CA VAL A 79 5.63 -4.07 -14.16
C VAL A 79 5.56 -4.89 -15.43
N TRP A 80 6.71 -5.28 -16.01
CA TRP A 80 6.73 -6.12 -17.21
C TRP A 80 6.07 -7.48 -17.03
N ILE A 81 6.28 -8.16 -15.88
CA ILE A 81 5.60 -9.42 -15.58
C ILE A 81 4.08 -9.21 -15.55
N MET A 82 3.62 -8.15 -14.86
CA MET A 82 2.19 -7.84 -14.77
C MET A 82 1.58 -7.50 -16.13
N GLU A 83 2.26 -6.71 -16.95
CA GLU A 83 1.84 -6.36 -18.31
C GLU A 83 1.74 -7.61 -19.19
N LYS A 84 2.75 -8.49 -19.12
CA LYS A 84 2.78 -9.72 -19.91
C LYS A 84 1.63 -10.65 -19.54
N LEU A 85 1.41 -10.91 -18.25
CA LEU A 85 0.29 -11.73 -17.77
C LEU A 85 -1.07 -11.13 -18.12
N ARG A 86 -1.19 -9.80 -18.06
CA ARG A 86 -2.43 -9.11 -18.47
C ARG A 86 -2.68 -9.25 -19.97
N SER A 87 -1.63 -9.21 -20.79
CA SER A 87 -1.74 -9.39 -22.25
C SER A 87 -2.12 -10.82 -22.65
N GLU A 88 -1.80 -11.80 -21.81
CA GLU A 88 -2.09 -13.23 -22.03
C GLU A 88 -3.49 -13.65 -21.53
N GLY A 89 -4.25 -12.73 -20.93
CA GLY A 89 -5.63 -12.98 -20.49
C GLY A 89 -5.75 -13.72 -19.16
N GLU A 90 -4.64 -13.96 -18.45
CA GLU A 90 -4.61 -14.78 -17.23
C GLU A 90 -4.89 -14.00 -15.92
N PHE A 91 -5.30 -12.73 -16.00
CA PHE A 91 -5.63 -11.92 -14.82
C PHE A 91 -7.05 -12.21 -14.29
N GLN A 92 -7.29 -13.45 -13.83
CA GLN A 92 -8.39 -13.73 -12.92
C GLN A 92 -8.03 -13.11 -11.56
N THR A 93 -8.77 -12.09 -11.14
CA THR A 93 -8.68 -11.56 -9.77
C THR A 93 -9.09 -12.67 -8.80
N THR A 94 -8.14 -13.46 -8.34
CA THR A 94 -8.36 -14.30 -7.16
C THR A 94 -8.48 -13.34 -5.98
N ARG A 95 -9.72 -13.06 -5.58
CA ARG A 95 -10.03 -12.41 -4.30
C ARG A 95 -9.46 -13.32 -3.20
N VAL A 96 -8.37 -12.88 -2.58
CA VAL A 96 -7.86 -13.45 -1.32
C VAL A 96 -8.52 -12.72 -0.16
#